data_AF-A0A4Q3YSB0-F1
#
_entry.id   AF-A0A4Q3YSB0-F1
#
_cell.length_a   1.000
_cell.length_b   1.000
_cell.length_c   1.000
_cell.angle_alpha   90.00
_cell.angle_beta   90.00
_cell.angle_gamma   90.00
#
_symmetry.space_group_name_H-M   'P 1'
#
loop_
_entity.id
_entity.type
_entity.pdbx_description
1 polymer ?
#
loop_
_entity_poly.entity_id
_entity_poly.type
_entity_poly.pdbx_seq_one_letter_code
_entity_poly.pdbx_strand_id
1 'polypeptide(L)'
;MLWGGARAQVPVIALGGYYRATGDLEGLADEVAELKAFGIHGMKLKLGGLSPADDARRAEAVRRAGGDDFMLACDANQGWTRAQALEFCERVRDLRLAWLEEPCHWD
;
A
#
# COMPACT_ATOMS: atom_id res chain seq x y z
N MET A 1 20.89 -28.35 5.19
CA MET A 1 19.96 -27.39 4.55
C MET A 1 20.67 -26.71 3.39
N LEU A 2 19.99 -26.53 2.25
CA LEU A 2 20.60 -26.07 0.98
C LEU A 2 20.71 -24.54 0.88
N TRP A 3 19.75 -23.81 1.46
CA TRP A 3 19.66 -22.34 1.37
C TRP A 3 19.66 -21.64 2.74
N GLY A 4 20.21 -22.28 3.78
CA GLY A 4 20.12 -21.79 5.17
C GLY A 4 18.88 -22.28 5.92
N GLY A 5 18.59 -21.69 7.09
CA GLY A 5 17.56 -22.14 8.04
C GLY A 5 17.23 -21.12 9.14
N ALA A 6 17.28 -19.82 8.79
CA ALA A 6 17.18 -18.74 9.76
C ALA A 6 15.80 -18.64 10.43
N ARG A 7 14.73 -19.02 9.74
CA ARG A 7 13.35 -19.01 10.25
C ARG A 7 12.47 -19.98 9.48
N ALA A 8 11.46 -20.53 10.16
CA ALA A 8 10.50 -21.45 9.57
C ALA A 8 9.25 -20.76 8.98
N GLN A 9 9.02 -19.48 9.32
CA GLN A 9 7.82 -18.74 8.94
C GLN A 9 8.19 -17.29 8.57
N VAL A 10 7.40 -16.72 7.66
CA VAL A 10 7.53 -15.33 7.18
C VAL A 10 6.14 -14.71 7.04
N PRO A 11 5.98 -13.40 7.32
CA PRO A 11 4.75 -12.70 7.00
C PRO A 11 4.57 -12.63 5.48
N VAL A 12 3.32 -12.73 5.04
CA VAL A 12 2.92 -12.58 3.64
C VAL A 12 1.96 -11.40 3.54
N ILE A 13 2.19 -10.53 2.56
CA ILE A 13 1.30 -9.44 2.19
C ILE A 13 0.67 -9.72 0.83
N ALA A 14 -0.50 -9.15 0.57
CA ALA A 14 -1.18 -9.27 -0.73
C ALA A 14 -0.97 -8.00 -1.57
N LEU A 15 -0.89 -8.15 -2.89
CA LEU A 15 -1.06 -7.03 -3.81
C LEU A 15 -2.56 -6.73 -3.90
N GLY A 16 -2.95 -5.47 -3.75
CA GLY A 16 -4.35 -5.13 -3.66
C GLY A 16 -4.64 -3.64 -3.85
N GLY A 17 -5.90 -3.29 -3.61
CA GLY A 17 -6.40 -1.93 -3.71
C GLY A 17 -6.34 -1.36 -5.12
N TYR A 18 -6.75 -2.15 -6.11
CA TYR A 18 -6.95 -1.63 -7.46
C TYR A 18 -8.03 -0.55 -7.49
N TYR A 19 -7.90 0.42 -8.38
CA TYR A 19 -8.83 1.53 -8.51
C TYR A 19 -10.25 1.08 -8.83
N ARG A 20 -11.24 1.62 -8.12
CA ARG A 20 -12.67 1.40 -8.37
C ARG A 20 -13.31 2.67 -8.90
N ALA A 21 -14.25 2.52 -9.84
CA ALA A 21 -14.98 3.66 -10.40
C ALA A 21 -15.93 4.32 -9.39
N THR A 22 -16.43 3.56 -8.42
CA THR A 22 -17.35 4.01 -7.37
C THR A 22 -17.01 3.32 -6.04
N GLY A 23 -17.24 4.01 -4.92
CA GLY A 23 -17.05 3.45 -3.57
C GLY A 23 -15.62 2.98 -3.30
N ASP A 24 -14.63 3.72 -3.80
CA ASP A 24 -13.24 3.28 -3.81
C ASP A 24 -12.65 3.16 -2.40
N LEU A 25 -12.87 4.16 -1.54
CA LEU A 25 -12.34 4.15 -0.18
C LEU A 25 -13.03 3.10 0.71
N GLU A 26 -14.35 2.92 0.55
CA GLU A 26 -15.11 1.88 1.24
C GLU A 26 -14.64 0.49 0.80
N GLY A 27 -14.49 0.28 -0.52
CA GLY A 27 -13.99 -0.97 -1.07
C GLY A 27 -12.57 -1.32 -0.61
N LEU A 28 -11.71 -0.31 -0.38
CA LEU A 28 -10.39 -0.53 0.23
C LEU A 28 -10.50 -1.01 1.67
N ALA A 29 -11.43 -0.47 2.46
CA ALA A 29 -11.62 -0.90 3.84
C ALA A 29 -12.16 -2.34 3.92
N ASP A 30 -13.10 -2.69 3.03
CA ASP A 30 -13.64 -4.05 2.92
C ASP A 30 -12.55 -5.05 2.51
N GLU A 31 -11.73 -4.71 1.51
CA GLU A 31 -10.61 -5.55 1.05
C GLU A 31 -9.59 -5.78 2.16
N VAL A 32 -9.28 -4.76 2.97
CA VAL A 32 -8.42 -4.91 4.15
C VAL A 32 -9.03 -5.86 5.19
N ALA A 33 -10.34 -5.77 5.43
CA ALA A 33 -11.03 -6.67 6.36
C ALA A 33 -10.99 -8.13 5.87
N GLU A 34 -11.20 -8.37 4.58
CA GLU A 34 -11.10 -9.70 3.96
C GLU A 34 -9.68 -10.27 4.08
N LEU A 35 -8.65 -9.48 3.77
CA LEU A 35 -7.26 -9.91 3.88
C LEU A 35 -6.88 -10.28 5.32
N LYS A 36 -7.32 -9.49 6.31
CA LYS A 36 -7.12 -9.79 7.73
C LYS A 36 -7.83 -11.09 8.12
N ALA A 37 -9.05 -11.32 7.65
CA ALA A 37 -9.79 -12.56 7.89
C ALA A 37 -9.07 -13.79 7.28
N PHE A 38 -8.35 -13.62 6.17
CA PHE A 38 -7.55 -14.66 5.54
C PHE A 38 -6.17 -14.87 6.21
N GLY A 39 -5.81 -14.07 7.22
CA GLY A 39 -4.52 -14.15 7.90
C GLY A 39 -3.36 -13.49 7.14
N ILE A 40 -3.67 -12.66 6.14
CA ILE A 40 -2.66 -11.86 5.43
C ILE A 40 -2.22 -10.70 6.33
N HIS A 41 -0.91 -10.49 6.41
CA HIS A 41 -0.30 -9.55 7.36
C HIS A 41 -0.28 -8.10 6.86
N GLY A 42 -0.63 -7.85 5.60
CA GLY A 42 -0.57 -6.53 5.02
C GLY A 42 -1.02 -6.46 3.56
N MET A 43 -1.01 -5.25 3.03
CA MET A 43 -1.33 -4.96 1.63
C MET A 43 -0.21 -4.12 1.00
N LYS A 44 0.09 -4.40 -0.27
CA LYS A 44 0.75 -3.47 -1.18
C LYS A 44 -0.30 -2.79 -2.05
N LEU A 45 -0.66 -1.56 -1.68
CA LEU A 45 -1.71 -0.75 -2.28
C LEU A 45 -1.26 -0.16 -3.62
N LYS A 46 -2.08 -0.31 -4.66
CA LYS A 46 -1.87 0.33 -5.96
C LYS A 46 -2.15 1.83 -5.93
N LEU A 47 -1.19 2.61 -6.40
CA LEU A 47 -1.19 4.08 -6.50
C LEU A 47 -0.70 4.51 -7.90
N GLY A 48 -0.49 5.82 -8.12
CA GLY A 48 0.13 6.35 -9.34
C GLY A 48 -0.85 6.67 -10.46
N GLY A 49 -2.11 6.26 -10.33
CA GLY A 49 -3.19 6.55 -11.27
C GLY A 49 -3.98 7.82 -10.95
N LEU A 50 -3.77 8.44 -9.77
CA LEU A 50 -4.44 9.67 -9.34
C LEU A 50 -3.43 10.75 -8.91
N SER A 51 -3.95 11.90 -8.46
CA SER A 51 -3.13 12.93 -7.84
C SER A 51 -2.48 12.42 -6.54
N PRO A 52 -1.30 12.93 -6.13
CA PRO A 52 -0.69 12.58 -4.85
C PRO A 52 -1.61 12.79 -3.65
N ALA A 53 -2.50 13.79 -3.71
CA ALA A 53 -3.47 14.06 -2.66
C ALA A 53 -4.56 12.98 -2.57
N ASP A 54 -5.06 12.50 -3.72
CA ASP A 54 -6.11 11.48 -3.74
C ASP A 54 -5.58 10.08 -3.43
N ASP A 55 -4.40 9.75 -3.93
CA ASP A 55 -3.71 8.51 -3.56
C ASP A 55 -3.27 8.50 -2.09
N ALA A 56 -2.94 9.66 -1.49
CA ALA A 56 -2.72 9.76 -0.05
C ALA A 56 -3.99 9.42 0.75
N ARG A 57 -5.17 9.89 0.31
CA ARG A 57 -6.47 9.53 0.94
C ARG A 57 -6.75 8.02 0.87
N ARG A 58 -6.36 7.37 -0.23
CA ARG A 58 -6.46 5.91 -0.37
C ARG A 58 -5.55 5.19 0.63
N ALA A 59 -4.30 5.65 0.78
CA ALA A 59 -3.38 5.12 1.78
C ALA A 59 -3.89 5.34 3.22
N GLU A 60 -4.47 6.51 3.51
CA GLU A 60 -5.12 6.81 4.80
C GLU A 60 -6.28 5.86 5.10
N ALA A 61 -7.12 5.56 4.11
CA ALA A 61 -8.24 4.63 4.26
C ALA A 61 -7.76 3.22 4.60
N VAL A 62 -6.74 2.73 3.89
CA VAL A 62 -6.13 1.41 4.17
C VAL A 62 -5.48 1.38 5.55
N ARG A 63 -4.72 2.42 5.94
CA ARG A 63 -4.12 2.51 7.28
C ARG A 63 -5.20 2.50 8.37
N ARG A 64 -6.28 3.26 8.19
CA ARG A 64 -7.39 3.33 9.15
C ARG A 64 -8.09 1.99 9.32
N ALA A 65 -8.38 1.29 8.22
CA ALA A 65 -9.04 -0.02 8.25
C ALA A 65 -8.11 -1.12 8.81
N GLY A 66 -6.83 -1.07 8.45
CA GLY A 66 -5.83 -2.05 8.84
C GLY A 66 -5.45 -1.96 10.32
N GLY A 67 -5.38 -0.73 10.84
CA GLY A 67 -4.80 -0.44 12.14
C GLY A 67 -3.27 -0.46 12.08
N ASP A 68 -2.65 -0.38 13.25
CA ASP A 68 -1.20 -0.19 13.37
C ASP A 68 -0.37 -1.45 13.09
N ASP A 69 -0.97 -2.63 13.22
CA ASP A 69 -0.33 -3.95 13.04
C ASP A 69 -0.45 -4.50 11.62
N PHE A 70 -1.26 -3.87 10.76
CA PHE A 70 -1.38 -4.25 9.35
C PHE A 70 -0.29 -3.56 8.54
N MET A 71 0.57 -4.34 7.90
CA MET A 71 1.64 -3.78 7.08
C MET A 71 1.05 -3.08 5.85
N LEU A 72 1.47 -1.84 5.60
CA LEU A 72 1.06 -1.08 4.44
C LEU A 72 2.29 -0.73 3.60
N ALA A 73 2.38 -1.31 2.42
CA ALA A 73 3.27 -0.88 1.36
C ALA A 73 2.46 -0.22 0.25
N CYS A 74 3.11 0.60 -0.56
CA CYS A 74 2.48 1.27 -1.69
C CYS A 74 3.28 1.01 -2.95
N ASP A 75 2.61 0.94 -4.10
CA ASP A 75 3.22 0.71 -5.41
C ASP A 75 2.58 1.64 -6.43
N ALA A 76 3.35 2.61 -6.92
CA ALA A 76 2.89 3.61 -7.88
C ALA A 76 3.09 3.16 -9.33
N ASN A 77 3.76 2.02 -9.57
CA ASN A 77 4.11 1.50 -10.89
C ASN A 77 4.58 2.59 -11.87
N GLN A 78 5.46 3.47 -11.39
CA GLN A 78 6.05 4.56 -12.16
C GLN A 78 5.02 5.58 -12.71
N GLY A 79 3.87 5.74 -12.05
CA GLY A 79 2.78 6.60 -12.53
C GLY A 79 2.96 8.11 -12.29
N TRP A 80 3.89 8.50 -11.41
CA TRP A 80 4.11 9.90 -11.06
C TRP A 80 5.41 10.48 -11.60
N THR A 81 5.43 11.79 -11.78
CA THR A 81 6.70 12.54 -11.83
C THR A 81 7.42 12.47 -10.48
N ARG A 82 8.74 12.71 -10.47
CA ARG A 82 9.52 12.80 -9.23
C ARG A 82 8.95 13.81 -8.22
N ALA A 83 8.43 14.95 -8.70
CA ALA A 83 7.84 15.97 -7.83
C ALA A 83 6.54 15.48 -7.16
N GLN A 84 5.67 14.80 -7.92
CA GLN A 84 4.44 14.19 -7.39
C GLN A 84 4.74 13.08 -6.38
N ALA A 85 5.76 12.25 -6.63
CA ALA A 85 6.20 11.23 -5.69
C ALA A 85 6.67 11.84 -4.35
N LEU A 86 7.46 12.92 -4.40
CA LEU A 86 7.89 13.65 -3.20
C LEU A 86 6.69 14.26 -2.45
N GLU A 87 5.74 14.85 -3.18
CA GLU A 87 4.51 15.37 -2.59
C GLU A 87 3.71 14.27 -1.87
N PHE A 88 3.58 13.09 -2.47
CA PHE A 88 2.94 11.94 -1.83
C PHE A 88 3.66 11.55 -0.54
N CYS A 89 4.99 11.40 -0.57
CA CYS A 89 5.78 11.08 0.61
C CYS A 89 5.56 12.06 1.77
N GLU A 90 5.48 13.36 1.49
CA GLU A 90 5.24 14.40 2.48
C GLU A 90 3.85 14.29 3.14
N ARG A 91 2.84 13.88 2.36
CA ARG A 91 1.45 13.71 2.82
C ARG A 91 1.26 12.48 3.70
N VAL A 92 2.01 11.42 3.46
CA VAL A 92 1.82 10.12 4.13
C VAL A 92 2.83 9.83 5.24
N ARG A 93 3.60 10.84 5.69
CA ARG A 93 4.66 10.67 6.70
C ARG A 93 4.19 9.96 7.97
N ASP A 94 2.97 10.25 8.41
CA ASP A 94 2.42 9.70 9.65
C ASP A 94 1.76 8.32 9.47
N LEU A 95 1.66 7.81 8.22
CA LEU A 95 1.01 6.53 7.92
C LEU A 95 1.91 5.32 8.13
N ARG A 96 3.20 5.53 8.44
CA ARG A 96 4.17 4.46 8.72
C ARG A 96 4.19 3.40 7.61
N LEU A 97 4.39 3.84 6.37
CA LEU A 97 4.50 2.95 5.21
C LEU A 97 5.75 2.07 5.36
N ALA A 98 5.65 0.79 5.01
CA ALA A 98 6.78 -0.13 5.03
C ALA A 98 7.77 0.17 3.88
N TRP A 99 7.23 0.44 2.68
CA TRP A 99 7.97 0.97 1.55
C TRP A 99 7.02 1.64 0.54
N LEU A 100 7.61 2.43 -0.37
CA LEU A 100 6.98 2.95 -1.57
C LEU A 100 7.75 2.41 -2.79
N GLU A 101 7.08 1.59 -3.58
CA GLU A 101 7.63 0.87 -4.73
C GLU A 101 7.42 1.67 -6.02
N GLU A 102 8.46 1.70 -6.85
CA GLU A 102 8.45 2.34 -8.18
C GLU A 102 7.72 3.70 -8.20
N PRO A 103 8.14 4.66 -7.35
CA PRO A 103 7.34 5.86 -7.05
C PRO A 103 7.17 6.80 -8.23
N CYS A 104 8.12 6.81 -9.16
CA CYS A 104 8.13 7.74 -10.28
C CYS A 104 8.65 7.08 -11.54
N HIS A 105 8.56 7.83 -12.64
CA HIS A 105 9.13 7.43 -13.92
C HIS A 105 10.62 7.05 -13.77
N TRP A 106 11.08 6.20 -14.67
CA TRP A 106 12.45 5.68 -14.68
C TRP A 106 13.48 6.62 -15.32
N ASP A 107 13.03 7.76 -15.88
CA ASP A 107 13.82 8.74 -16.62
C ASP A 107 14.31 9.94 -15.79
#